data_AF-F0QTV1-F1
#
_entry.id   AF-F0QTV1-F1
#
_cell.length_a   1.000
_cell.length_b   1.000
_cell.length_c   1.000
_cell.angle_alpha   90.00
_cell.angle_beta   90.00
_cell.angle_gamma   90.00
#
_symmetry.space_group_name_H-M   'P 1'
#
loop_
_entity.id
_entity.type
_entity.pdbx_description
1 polymer ?
#
loop_
_entity_poly.entity_id
_entity_poly.type
_entity_poly.pdbx_seq_one_letter_code
_entity_poly.pdbx_strand_id
1 'polypeptide(L)'
;MDRGSFSSGEPIYITLINLGNTPVNIGSWCVVDLNGRVVYSIEPPQIIINPSSSFVVVWFQFDSDGKPVGRGRYRIVWRPVVDGNTLECFSAVFEIS
;
A
#
# COMPACT_ATOMS: atom_id res chain seq x y z
N MET A 1 -7.24 -2.80 6.62
CA MET A 1 -7.74 -3.28 5.32
C MET A 1 -8.91 -4.16 5.64
N ASP A 2 -10.08 -3.80 5.11
CA ASP A 2 -11.34 -4.29 5.69
C ASP A 2 -11.85 -5.56 4.98
N ARG A 3 -11.23 -5.91 3.85
CA ARG A 3 -11.57 -7.06 3.02
C ARG A 3 -10.31 -7.83 2.63
N GLY A 4 -10.40 -9.16 2.69
CA GLY A 4 -9.31 -10.08 2.35
C GLY A 4 -9.41 -10.69 0.95
N SER A 5 -10.45 -10.39 0.18
CA SER A 5 -10.66 -10.93 -1.17
C SER A 5 -11.39 -9.91 -2.06
N PHE A 6 -10.92 -9.79 -3.30
CA PHE A 6 -11.35 -8.84 -4.31
C PHE A 6 -11.53 -9.54 -5.66
N SER A 7 -12.49 -9.08 -6.46
CA SER A 7 -12.66 -9.59 -7.82
C SER A 7 -11.60 -9.01 -8.75
N SER A 8 -11.19 -9.76 -9.78
CA SER A 8 -10.33 -9.23 -10.84
C SER A 8 -10.89 -7.93 -11.43
N GLY A 9 -10.08 -6.86 -11.43
CA GLY A 9 -10.45 -5.52 -11.90
C GLY A 9 -11.18 -4.63 -10.88
N GLU A 10 -11.48 -5.14 -9.69
CA GLU A 10 -12.07 -4.36 -8.60
C GLU A 10 -11.04 -3.35 -8.02
N PRO A 11 -11.36 -2.06 -7.87
CA PRO A 11 -10.45 -1.12 -7.22
C PRO A 11 -10.25 -1.48 -5.74
N ILE A 12 -9.00 -1.49 -5.31
CA ILE A 12 -8.61 -1.81 -3.93
C ILE A 12 -8.24 -0.51 -3.21
N TYR A 13 -9.04 -0.14 -2.22
CA TYR A 13 -8.79 1.00 -1.35
C TYR A 13 -7.87 0.58 -0.20
N ILE A 14 -6.78 1.31 -0.04
CA ILE A 14 -5.75 0.99 0.94
C ILE A 14 -5.53 2.22 1.82
N THR A 15 -5.76 2.05 3.11
CA THR A 15 -5.64 3.14 4.10
C THR A 15 -4.40 2.94 4.96
N LEU A 16 -3.57 3.97 5.06
CA LEU A 16 -2.54 4.11 6.09
C LEU A 16 -3.05 5.06 7.17
N ILE A 17 -3.03 4.64 8.43
CA ILE A 17 -3.47 5.44 9.57
C ILE A 17 -2.26 5.74 10.46
N ASN A 18 -2.02 7.00 10.76
CA ASN A 18 -1.00 7.39 11.73
C ASN A 18 -1.58 7.31 13.15
N LEU A 19 -1.32 6.20 13.83
CA LEU A 19 -1.69 5.99 15.25
C LEU A 19 -0.61 6.49 16.22
N GLY A 20 0.50 7.01 15.70
CA GLY A 20 1.58 7.59 16.49
C GLY A 20 1.25 9.00 16.97
N ASN A 21 2.20 9.59 17.69
CA ASN A 21 2.12 10.95 18.23
C ASN A 21 2.97 11.97 17.45
N THR A 22 3.69 11.54 16.41
CA THR A 22 4.49 12.41 15.54
C THR A 22 3.95 12.37 14.09
N PRO A 23 4.09 13.47 13.32
CA PRO A 23 3.78 13.45 11.89
C PRO A 23 4.67 12.46 11.14
N VAL A 24 4.11 11.82 10.11
CA VAL A 24 4.80 10.82 9.30
C VAL A 24 4.80 11.27 7.84
N ASN A 25 5.95 11.27 7.17
CA ASN A 25 6.00 11.50 5.73
C ASN A 25 5.76 10.16 4.99
N ILE A 26 4.93 10.16 3.96
CA ILE A 26 4.80 9.00 3.09
C ILE A 26 6.02 8.98 2.18
N GLY A 27 6.90 7.98 2.36
CA GLY A 27 7.95 7.67 1.40
C GLY A 27 7.34 6.97 0.19
N SER A 28 7.52 5.65 0.09
CA SER A 28 6.92 4.85 -0.98
C SER A 28 5.86 3.88 -0.46
N TRP A 29 5.04 3.37 -1.37
CA TRP A 29 4.26 2.17 -1.12
C TRP A 29 4.31 1.25 -2.33
N CYS A 30 4.21 -0.05 -2.09
CA CYS A 30 4.20 -1.04 -3.16
C CYS A 30 3.25 -2.19 -2.88
N VAL A 31 2.85 -2.86 -3.95
CA VAL A 31 2.16 -4.14 -3.92
C VAL A 31 3.19 -5.24 -4.15
N VAL A 32 3.20 -6.23 -3.29
CA VAL A 32 4.04 -7.42 -3.44
C VAL A 32 3.20 -8.67 -3.52
N ASP A 33 3.62 -9.62 -4.35
CA ASP A 33 3.07 -10.98 -4.34
C ASP A 33 3.65 -11.80 -3.18
N LEU A 34 3.20 -13.04 -3.02
CA LEU A 34 3.69 -13.93 -1.95
C LEU A 34 5.10 -14.47 -2.16
N ASN A 35 5.67 -14.32 -3.34
CA ASN A 35 7.08 -14.63 -3.59
C ASN A 35 7.98 -13.44 -3.23
N GLY A 36 7.40 -12.33 -2.75
CA GLY A 36 8.11 -11.10 -2.43
C GLY A 36 8.44 -10.24 -3.65
N ARG A 37 7.92 -10.58 -4.84
CA ARG A 37 8.12 -9.77 -6.03
C ARG A 37 7.29 -8.49 -5.91
N VAL A 38 7.93 -7.35 -6.16
CA VAL A 38 7.23 -6.07 -6.33
C VAL A 38 6.49 -6.08 -7.66
N VAL A 39 5.17 -5.92 -7.59
CA VAL A 39 4.27 -5.91 -8.76
C VAL A 39 3.94 -4.50 -9.18
N TYR A 40 3.81 -3.60 -8.21
CA TYR A 40 3.46 -2.20 -8.43
C TYR A 40 4.13 -1.35 -7.35
N SER A 41 4.61 -0.15 -7.70
CA SER A 41 5.21 0.77 -6.73
C SER A 41 4.93 2.23 -7.10
N ILE A 42 4.64 3.05 -6.10
CA ILE A 42 4.55 4.51 -6.23
C ILE A 42 5.42 5.15 -5.15
N GLU A 43 6.13 6.20 -5.54
CA GLU A 43 6.65 7.21 -4.63
C GLU A 43 5.84 8.50 -4.84
N PRO A 44 4.82 8.76 -3.99
CA PRO A 44 4.04 9.98 -4.10
C PRO A 44 4.92 11.23 -3.84
N PRO A 45 4.47 12.42 -4.27
CA PRO A 45 5.06 13.67 -3.78
C PRO A 45 5.01 13.69 -2.24
N GLN A 46 5.86 14.50 -1.61
CA GLN A 46 5.96 14.55 -0.15
C GLN A 46 4.60 14.82 0.51
N ILE A 47 4.06 13.81 1.18
CA ILE A 47 2.75 13.84 1.85
C ILE A 47 2.97 13.60 3.33
N ILE A 48 2.50 14.51 4.17
CA ILE A 48 2.58 14.40 5.62
C ILE A 48 1.23 13.90 6.17
N ILE A 49 1.26 12.82 6.96
CA ILE A 49 0.13 12.31 7.73
C ILE A 49 0.32 12.74 9.19
N ASN A 50 -0.51 13.65 9.67
CA ASN A 50 -0.51 14.08 11.07
C ASN A 50 -0.99 12.94 12.01
N PRO A 51 -0.66 13.01 13.31
CA PRO A 51 -1.22 12.11 14.32
C PRO A 51 -2.74 11.99 14.21
N SER A 52 -3.27 10.79 14.41
CA SER A 52 -4.69 10.45 14.33
C SER A 52 -5.36 10.74 12.97
N SER A 53 -4.57 10.94 11.91
CA SER A 53 -5.05 11.15 10.54
C SER A 53 -4.77 9.93 9.65
N SER A 54 -5.44 9.86 8.51
CA SER A 54 -5.28 8.76 7.55
C SER A 54 -4.99 9.27 6.14
N PHE A 55 -4.31 8.44 5.36
CA PHE A 55 -4.14 8.62 3.93
C PHE A 55 -4.67 7.41 3.17
N VAL A 56 -5.33 7.64 2.04
CA VAL A 56 -5.94 6.58 1.23
C VAL A 56 -5.35 6.60 -0.16
N VAL A 57 -4.94 5.43 -0.64
CA VAL A 57 -4.59 5.19 -2.04
C VAL A 57 -5.53 4.16 -2.63
N VAL A 58 -5.65 4.18 -3.96
CA VAL A 58 -6.44 3.20 -4.71
C VAL A 58 -5.51 2.49 -5.67
N TRP A 59 -5.57 1.16 -5.65
CA TRP A 59 -4.88 0.33 -6.62
C TRP A 59 -5.89 -0.38 -7.52
N PHE A 60 -5.75 -0.18 -8.83
CA PHE A 60 -6.64 -0.75 -9.85
C PHE A 60 -6.19 -2.11 -10.37
N GLN A 61 -5.37 -2.84 -9.59
CA GLN A 61 -4.87 -4.17 -9.96
C GLN A 61 -4.01 -4.18 -11.23
N PHE A 62 -3.25 -3.10 -11.48
CA PHE A 62 -2.26 -3.03 -12.56
C PHE A 62 -0.84 -3.15 -12.01
N ASP A 63 0.04 -3.80 -12.77
CA ASP A 63 1.48 -3.74 -12.53
C ASP A 63 2.07 -2.39 -12.97
N SER A 64 3.37 -2.20 -12.74
CA SER A 64 4.07 -0.96 -13.11
C SER A 64 4.12 -0.70 -14.63
N ASP A 65 3.86 -1.71 -15.48
CA ASP A 65 3.75 -1.56 -16.94
C ASP A 65 2.31 -1.25 -17.39
N GLY A 66 1.37 -1.11 -16.45
CA GLY A 66 -0.05 -0.88 -16.72
C GLY A 66 -0.81 -2.13 -17.16
N LYS A 67 -0.25 -3.33 -16.98
CA LYS A 67 -0.92 -4.60 -17.32
C LYS A 67 -1.70 -5.12 -16.12
N PRO A 68 -2.89 -5.72 -16.33
CA PRO A 68 -3.65 -6.28 -15.22
C PRO A 68 -2.87 -7.40 -14.56
N VAL A 69 -2.88 -7.43 -13.23
CA VAL A 69 -2.26 -8.53 -12.47
C VAL A 69 -3.15 -9.77 -12.53
N GLY A 70 -2.52 -10.94 -12.39
CA GLY A 70 -3.24 -12.21 -12.34
C GLY A 70 -3.95 -12.44 -11.01
N ARG A 71 -4.78 -13.48 -10.97
CA ARG A 71 -5.29 -14.03 -9.72
C ARG A 71 -4.13 -14.44 -8.81
N GLY A 72 -4.30 -14.23 -7.51
CA GLY A 72 -3.25 -14.54 -6.56
C GLY A 72 -3.41 -13.83 -5.23
N ARG A 73 -2.39 -13.95 -4.40
CA ARG A 73 -2.34 -13.36 -3.07
C ARG A 73 -1.28 -12.26 -3.04
N TYR A 74 -1.64 -11.15 -2.44
CA TYR A 74 -0.86 -9.92 -2.45
C TYR A 74 -0.87 -9.28 -1.06
N ARG A 75 0.07 -8.37 -0.81
CA ARG A 75 0.04 -7.47 0.34
C ARG A 75 0.60 -6.11 -0.03
N ILE A 76 0.22 -5.10 0.74
CA ILE A 76 0.76 -3.76 0.63
C ILE A 76 1.94 -3.60 1.58
N VAL A 77 3.01 -3.00 1.08
CA VAL A 77 4.15 -2.54 1.87
C VAL A 77 4.17 -1.01 1.82
N TRP A 78 4.07 -0.39 2.99
CA TRP A 78 4.23 1.05 3.17
C TRP A 78 5.64 1.33 3.70
N ARG A 79 6.27 2.41 3.20
CA ARG A 79 7.57 2.89 3.66
C ARG A 79 7.50 4.33 4.15
N PRO A 80 6.83 4.59 5.27
CA PRO A 80 6.79 5.93 5.85
C PRO A 80 8.17 6.33 6.40
N VAL A 81 8.44 7.63 6.41
CA VAL A 81 9.63 8.24 7.02
C VAL A 81 9.22 9.00 8.27
N VAL A 82 9.85 8.67 9.39
CA VAL A 82 9.64 9.29 10.70
C VAL A 82 10.99 9.71 11.26
N ASP A 83 11.15 11.01 11.53
CA ASP A 83 12.40 11.60 12.03
C ASP A 83 13.64 11.20 11.21
N GLY A 84 13.49 11.11 9.88
CA GLY A 84 14.55 10.73 8.94
C GLY A 84 14.78 9.23 8.79
N ASN A 85 14.05 8.38 9.54
CA ASN A 85 14.15 6.92 9.44
C ASN A 85 13.00 6.34 8.61
N THR A 86 13.33 5.49 7.64
CA THR A 86 12.33 4.73 6.89
C THR A 86 11.88 3.53 7.71
N LEU A 87 10.57 3.42 7.92
CA LEU A 87 9.92 2.24 8.50
C LEU A 87 9.39 1.35 7.37
N GLU A 88 9.11 0.08 7.66
CA GLU A 88 8.31 -0.78 6.79
C GLU A 88 7.05 -1.25 7.54
N CYS A 89 5.89 -1.02 6.93
CA CYS A 89 4.61 -1.44 7.48
C CYS A 89 3.86 -2.31 6.46
N PHE A 90 3.23 -3.37 6.93
CA PHE A 90 2.58 -4.36 6.06
C PHE A 90 1.08 -4.37 6.28
N SER A 91 0.30 -4.44 5.20
CA SER A 91 -1.09 -4.85 5.31
C SER A 91 -1.19 -6.35 5.64
N ALA A 92 -2.38 -6.78 6.05
CA ALA A 92 -2.74 -8.19 5.91
C ALA A 92 -2.66 -8.63 4.44
N VAL A 93 -2.47 -9.92 4.21
CA VAL A 93 -2.54 -10.52 2.88
C VAL A 93 -3.99 -10.51 2.39
N PHE A 94 -4.20 -10.22 1.12
CA PHE A 94 -5.48 -10.30 0.45
C PHE A 94 -5.38 -11.06 -0.87
N GLU A 95 -6.51 -11.52 -1.39
CA GLU A 95 -6.63 -12.32 -2.61
C GLU A 95 -7.32 -11.55 -3.74
N ILE A 96 -6.88 -11.80 -4.97
CA ILE A 96 -7.60 -11.46 -6.20
C ILE A 96 -8.09 -12.75 -6.84
N SER A 97 -9.42 -12.86 -7.00
CA SER A 97 -10.14 -14.02 -7.58
C SER A 97 -10.82 -13.70 -8.90
#